data_AF-A0AAW1PDV3-F1
#
_entry.id   AF-A0AAW1PDV3-F1
#
_cell.length_a   1.000
_cell.length_b   1.000
_cell.length_c   1.000
_cell.angle_alpha   90.00
_cell.angle_beta   90.00
_cell.angle_gamma   90.00
#
_symmetry.space_group_name_H-M   'P 1'
#
loop_
_entity.id
_entity.type
_entity.pdbx_description
1 polymer ?
#
loop_
_entity_poly.entity_id
_entity_poly.type
_entity_poly.pdbx_seq_one_letter_code
_entity_poly.pdbx_strand_id
1 'polypeptide(L)'
;MEQVMLEFLRPIKIAPTKLSPGELEANSKRAKEYSRLKMAQHRAWQKDLTTRIKLQKAAIAALPPELREAASVPDYTPFPLTRQIMTETPPIPGFGEQQRQRLQDSGQSSRRRLGNR
;
A
#
# COMPACT_ATOMS: atom_id res chain seq x y z
N MET A 1 16.01 -19.79 -25.88
CA MET A 1 15.38 -18.84 -24.94
C MET A 1 13.94 -19.23 -24.64
N GLU A 2 13.11 -19.47 -25.65
CA GLU A 2 11.68 -19.81 -25.48
C GLU A 2 11.44 -21.14 -24.72
N GLN A 3 12.21 -22.19 -25.03
CA GLN A 3 12.07 -23.50 -24.37
C GLN A 3 12.47 -23.49 -22.88
N VAL A 4 13.51 -22.74 -22.51
CA VAL A 4 13.94 -22.57 -21.12
C VAL A 4 12.87 -21.81 -20.32
N MET A 5 12.27 -20.79 -20.92
CA MET A 5 11.18 -20.03 -20.31
C MET A 5 9.93 -20.91 -20.08
N LEU A 6 9.59 -21.76 -21.06
CA LEU A 6 8.51 -22.74 -20.94
C LEU A 6 8.78 -23.79 -19.85
N GLU A 7 10.04 -24.12 -19.60
CA GLU A 7 10.44 -25.04 -18.54
C GLU A 7 10.27 -24.43 -17.13
N PHE A 8 10.63 -23.16 -16.95
CA PHE A 8 10.44 -22.45 -15.67
C PHE A 8 8.97 -22.28 -15.25
N LEU A 9 8.05 -22.21 -16.22
CA LEU A 9 6.62 -22.11 -15.95
C LEU A 9 5.96 -23.46 -15.60
N ARG A 10 6.70 -24.57 -15.70
CA ARG A 10 6.18 -25.88 -15.33
C ARG A 10 6.01 -25.96 -13.81
N PRO A 11 4.88 -26.49 -13.32
CA PRO A 11 4.66 -26.64 -11.90
C PRO A 11 5.67 -27.62 -11.31
N ILE A 12 6.50 -27.15 -10.38
CA ILE A 12 7.39 -28.01 -9.60
C ILE A 12 6.52 -28.75 -8.58
N LYS A 13 6.40 -30.07 -8.74
CA LYS A 13 5.70 -30.92 -7.76
C LYS A 13 6.59 -31.11 -6.55
N ILE A 14 6.36 -30.34 -5.50
CA ILE A 14 7.04 -30.50 -4.21
C ILE A 14 6.31 -31.59 -3.41
N ALA A 15 7.05 -32.49 -2.78
CA ALA A 15 6.46 -33.55 -1.95
C ALA A 15 5.72 -32.93 -0.74
N PRO A 16 4.51 -33.44 -0.38
CA PRO A 16 3.76 -32.90 0.75
C PRO A 16 4.48 -33.19 2.07
N THR A 17 4.74 -32.14 2.84
CA THR A 17 5.28 -32.27 4.21
C THR A 17 4.18 -32.81 5.14
N LYS A 18 4.42 -33.97 5.77
CA LYS A 18 3.52 -34.53 6.79
C LYS A 18 3.81 -33.86 8.13
N LEU A 19 2.87 -33.06 8.64
CA LEU A 19 2.97 -32.47 9.97
C LEU A 19 2.69 -33.53 11.05
N SER A 20 3.39 -33.43 12.17
CA SER A 20 3.03 -34.17 13.38
C SER A 20 1.65 -33.71 13.90
N PRO A 21 0.86 -34.59 14.55
CA PRO A 21 -0.43 -34.20 15.14
C PRO A 21 -0.33 -33.00 16.10
N GLY A 22 0.77 -32.89 16.86
CA GLY A 22 1.00 -31.76 17.77
C GLY A 22 1.29 -30.45 17.04
N GLU A 23 1.99 -30.50 15.91
CA GLU A 23 2.25 -29.33 15.08
C GLU A 23 0.97 -28.84 14.38
N LEU A 24 0.12 -29.77 13.94
CA LEU A 24 -1.16 -29.46 13.32
C LEU A 24 -2.08 -28.71 14.29
N GLU A 25 -2.18 -29.18 15.53
CA GLU A 25 -2.99 -28.52 16.55
C GLU A 25 -2.43 -27.12 16.88
N ALA A 26 -1.12 -27.00 17.10
CA ALA A 26 -0.46 -25.72 17.37
C ALA A 26 -0.67 -24.70 16.25
N ASN A 27 -0.55 -25.14 14.99
CA ASN A 27 -0.79 -24.30 13.82
C ASN A 27 -2.26 -23.89 13.71
N SER A 28 -3.20 -24.79 14.02
CA SER A 28 -4.63 -24.47 14.03
C SER A 28 -4.98 -23.40 15.07
N LYS A 29 -4.38 -23.48 16.28
CA LYS A 29 -4.53 -22.47 17.34
C LYS A 29 -3.95 -21.13 16.91
N ARG A 30 -2.73 -21.13 16.35
CA ARG A 30 -2.07 -19.91 15.84
C ARG A 30 -2.88 -19.24 14.73
N ALA A 31 -3.45 -20.01 13.81
CA ALA A 31 -4.28 -19.48 12.72
C ALA A 31 -5.57 -18.82 13.24
N LYS A 32 -6.23 -19.43 14.23
CA LYS A 32 -7.42 -18.85 14.89
C LYS A 32 -7.08 -17.55 15.60
N GLU A 33 -6.00 -17.53 16.38
CA GLU A 33 -5.56 -16.30 17.08
C GLU A 33 -5.18 -15.18 16.11
N TYR A 34 -4.43 -15.50 15.05
CA TYR A 34 -4.10 -14.53 14.00
C TYR A 34 -5.37 -13.94 13.37
N SER A 35 -6.35 -14.79 13.06
CA SER A 35 -7.62 -14.36 12.49
C SER A 35 -8.40 -13.46 13.45
N ARG A 36 -8.45 -13.81 14.74
CA ARG A 36 -9.07 -13.01 15.80
C ARG A 36 -8.43 -11.62 15.90
N LEU A 37 -7.11 -11.55 15.95
CA LEU A 37 -6.35 -10.30 16.02
C LEU A 37 -6.54 -9.43 14.78
N LYS A 38 -6.50 -10.03 13.58
CA LYS A 38 -6.73 -9.32 12.32
C LYS A 38 -8.13 -8.73 12.24
N MET A 39 -9.15 -9.44 12.74
CA MET A 39 -10.51 -8.92 12.83
C MET A 39 -10.63 -7.79 13.85
N ALA A 40 -9.92 -7.87 14.97
CA ALA A 40 -9.88 -6.76 15.94
C ALA A 40 -9.25 -5.50 15.33
N GLN A 41 -8.12 -5.64 14.61
CA GLN A 41 -7.48 -4.55 13.89
C GLN A 41 -8.42 -3.91 12.86
N HIS A 42 -9.11 -4.73 12.05
CA HIS A 42 -10.06 -4.23 11.07
C HIS A 42 -11.20 -3.44 11.72
N ARG A 43 -11.78 -3.94 12.82
CA ARG A 43 -12.84 -3.23 13.55
C ARG A 43 -12.35 -1.91 14.16
N ALA A 44 -11.12 -1.88 14.68
CA ALA A 44 -10.51 -0.65 15.20
C ALA A 44 -10.35 0.41 14.09
N TRP A 45 -9.87 0.00 12.92
CA TRP A 45 -9.76 0.88 11.75
C TRP A 45 -11.12 1.39 11.26
N GLN A 46 -12.13 0.53 11.17
CA GLN A 46 -13.50 0.92 10.79
C GLN A 46 -14.10 1.93 11.77
N LYS A 47 -13.90 1.72 13.07
CA LYS A 47 -14.36 2.66 14.11
C LYS A 47 -13.70 4.03 13.94
N ASP A 48 -12.38 4.06 13.78
CA ASP A 48 -11.61 5.29 13.58
C ASP A 48 -12.06 6.05 12.33
N LEU A 49 -12.19 5.37 11.19
CA LEU A 49 -12.73 5.97 9.95
C LEU A 49 -14.13 6.53 10.13
N THR A 50 -15.03 5.76 10.74
CA THR A 50 -16.41 6.20 10.99
C THR A 50 -16.45 7.43 11.87
N THR A 51 -15.63 7.47 12.92
CA THR A 51 -15.49 8.65 13.79
C THR A 51 -14.99 9.86 13.02
N ARG A 52 -13.94 9.71 12.19
CA ARG A 52 -13.41 10.82 11.38
C ARG A 52 -14.46 11.37 10.42
N ILE A 53 -15.24 10.52 9.76
CA ILE A 53 -16.32 10.94 8.86
C ILE A 53 -17.39 11.73 9.63
N LYS A 54 -17.81 11.25 10.81
CA LYS A 54 -18.79 11.95 11.65
C LYS A 54 -18.29 13.32 12.09
N LEU A 55 -17.04 13.39 12.54
CA LEU A 55 -16.42 14.63 12.97
C LEU A 55 -16.24 15.61 11.81
N GLN A 56 -15.84 15.13 10.63
CA GLN A 56 -15.73 15.96 9.42
C GLN A 56 -17.08 16.60 9.07
N LYS A 57 -18.17 15.82 9.09
CA LYS A 57 -19.52 16.34 8.82
C LYS A 57 -19.96 17.37 9.86
N ALA A 58 -19.70 17.11 11.14
CA ALA A 58 -19.99 18.05 12.22
C ALA A 58 -19.19 19.36 12.07
N ALA A 59 -17.92 19.27 11.69
CA ALA A 59 -17.07 20.42 11.44
C ALA A 59 -17.58 21.28 10.27
N ILE A 60 -17.97 20.66 9.14
CA ILE A 60 -18.55 21.37 7.99
C ILE A 60 -19.87 22.07 8.39
N ALA A 61 -20.71 21.43 9.19
CA ALA A 61 -21.95 22.03 9.68
C ALA A 61 -21.71 23.24 10.61
N ALA A 62 -20.63 23.21 11.39
CA ALA A 62 -20.24 24.30 12.29
C ALA A 62 -19.63 25.51 11.56
N LEU A 63 -19.27 25.39 10.28
CA LEU A 63 -18.73 26.51 9.49
C LEU A 63 -19.80 27.60 9.22
N PRO A 64 -19.37 28.86 9.06
CA PRO A 64 -20.21 29.93 8.49
C PRO A 64 -20.78 29.53 7.12
N PRO A 65 -21.97 30.05 6.75
CA PRO A 65 -22.67 29.63 5.53
C PRO A 65 -21.83 29.85 4.26
N GLU A 66 -21.10 30.96 4.18
CA GLU A 66 -20.25 31.32 3.03
C GLU A 66 -19.14 30.28 2.76
N LEU A 67 -18.60 29.64 3.80
CA LEU A 67 -17.51 28.67 3.68
C LEU A 67 -18.01 27.23 3.53
N ARG A 68 -19.27 26.98 3.88
CA ARG A 68 -19.86 25.63 3.89
C ARG A 68 -20.00 25.07 2.48
N GLU A 69 -20.39 25.90 1.52
CA GLU A 69 -20.55 25.50 0.12
C GLU A 69 -19.20 25.07 -0.48
N ALA A 70 -18.18 25.91 -0.33
CA ALA A 70 -16.82 25.61 -0.81
C ALA A 70 -16.24 24.33 -0.18
N ALA A 71 -16.44 24.14 1.14
CA ALA A 71 -15.95 22.97 1.86
C ALA A 71 -16.70 21.66 1.53
N SER A 72 -17.90 21.75 0.95
CA SER A 72 -18.71 20.56 0.61
C SER A 72 -18.35 19.97 -0.76
N VAL A 73 -17.54 20.67 -1.56
CA VAL A 73 -17.10 20.20 -2.88
C VAL A 73 -16.06 19.09 -2.71
N PRO A 74 -16.26 17.90 -3.34
CA PRO A 74 -15.26 16.84 -3.33
C PRO A 74 -13.97 17.27 -4.04
N ASP A 75 -12.83 17.04 -3.40
CA ASP A 75 -11.51 17.26 -3.98
C ASP A 75 -11.10 16.04 -4.84
N TYR A 76 -10.87 16.28 -6.13
CA TYR A 76 -10.41 15.28 -7.10
C TYR A 76 -8.91 15.41 -7.42
N THR A 77 -8.17 16.25 -6.70
CA THR A 77 -6.73 16.37 -6.90
C THR A 77 -6.04 15.03 -6.59
N PRO A 78 -5.22 14.50 -7.51
CA PRO A 78 -4.51 13.26 -7.26
C PRO A 78 -3.44 13.46 -6.19
N PHE A 79 -3.09 12.40 -5.48
CA PHE A 79 -1.93 12.43 -4.59
C PHE A 79 -0.66 12.80 -5.38
N PRO A 80 0.28 13.55 -4.77
CA PRO A 80 1.49 13.95 -5.45
C PRO A 80 2.33 12.73 -5.81
N LEU A 81 2.88 12.70 -7.03
CA LEU A 81 3.74 11.60 -7.51
C LEU A 81 5.04 11.45 -6.72
N THR A 82 5.39 12.43 -5.89
CA THR A 82 6.55 12.42 -4.98
C THR A 82 6.28 11.68 -3.67
N ARG A 83 5.04 11.26 -3.40
CA ARG A 83 4.68 10.51 -2.19
C ARG A 83 5.37 9.15 -2.19
N GLN A 84 6.35 8.99 -1.31
CA GLN A 84 7.08 7.74 -1.16
C GLN A 84 6.24 6.73 -0.37
N ILE A 85 6.33 5.46 -0.77
CA ILE A 85 5.83 4.33 0.02
C ILE A 85 6.92 3.98 1.03
N MET A 86 6.51 3.53 2.21
CA MET A 86 7.44 3.06 3.24
C MET A 86 8.28 1.90 2.69
N THR A 87 9.60 2.07 2.70
CA THR A 87 10.57 1.02 2.38
C THR A 87 11.01 0.31 3.67
N GLU A 88 11.51 -0.92 3.56
CA GLU A 88 11.99 -1.68 4.72
C GLU A 88 13.12 -0.95 5.47
N THR A 89 14.00 -0.28 4.72
CA THR A 89 15.07 0.57 5.26
C THR A 89 14.84 2.01 4.79
N PRO A 90 14.94 3.03 5.66
CA PRO A 90 14.81 4.43 5.25
C PRO A 90 15.95 4.81 4.29
N PRO A 91 15.71 5.72 3.34
CA PRO A 91 16.75 6.17 2.42
C PRO A 91 17.85 6.95 3.17
N ILE A 92 19.10 6.75 2.74
CA ILE A 92 20.24 7.51 3.26
C ILE A 92 20.12 8.96 2.74
N PRO A 93 20.16 9.99 3.61
CA PRO A 93 20.12 11.39 3.19
C PRO A 93 21.21 11.70 2.16
N GLY A 94 20.89 12.46 1.10
CA GLY A 94 21.86 12.82 0.07
C GLY A 94 22.17 11.73 -0.97
N PHE A 95 21.74 10.48 -0.75
CA PHE A 95 22.13 9.37 -1.61
C PHE A 95 21.45 9.42 -2.99
N GLY A 96 22.25 9.59 -4.04
CA GLY A 96 21.81 9.65 -5.43
C GLY A 96 21.15 10.97 -5.85
N GLU A 97 21.18 12.02 -5.02
CA GLU A 97 20.61 13.33 -5.35
C GLU A 97 21.32 13.97 -6.56
N GLN A 98 22.66 13.89 -6.62
CA GLN A 98 23.44 14.41 -7.75
C GLN A 98 23.17 13.66 -9.06
N GLN A 99 22.83 12.37 -9.00
CA GLN A 99 22.44 11.60 -10.19
C GLN A 99 21.02 11.96 -10.63
N ARG A 100 20.09 12.18 -9.69
CA ARG A 100 18.73 12.64 -9.98
C ARG A 100 18.72 14.04 -10.57
N GLN A 101 19.52 14.97 -10.05
CA GLN A 101 19.70 16.30 -10.62
C GLN A 101 20.24 16.22 -12.05
N ARG A 102 21.32 15.47 -12.28
CA ARG A 102 21.86 15.24 -13.64
C ARG A 102 20.85 14.64 -14.62
N LEU A 103 19.97 13.74 -14.17
CA LEU A 103 18.91 13.14 -14.99
C LEU A 103 17.74 14.10 -15.26
N GLN A 104 17.48 15.05 -14.37
CA GLN A 104 16.50 16.12 -14.56
C GLN A 104 17.04 17.17 -15.53
N ASP A 105 18.28 17.61 -15.34
CA ASP A 105 18.95 18.61 -16.18
C ASP A 105 19.17 18.11 -17.62
N SER A 106 19.40 16.81 -17.81
CA SER A 106 19.58 16.22 -19.15
C SER A 106 18.28 15.96 -19.92
N GLY A 107 17.10 16.32 -19.37
CA GLY A 107 15.80 16.15 -20.03
C GLY A 107 15.42 14.69 -20.31
N GLN A 108 16.16 13.72 -19.77
CA GLN A 108 15.91 12.28 -19.97
C GLN A 108 14.81 11.72 -19.05
N SER A 109 14.42 12.47 -18.01
CA SER A 109 13.39 12.08 -17.04
C SER A 109 12.02 11.79 -17.67
N SER A 110 11.65 12.50 -18.75
CA SER A 110 10.35 12.37 -19.43
C SER A 110 10.31 11.26 -20.50
N ARG A 111 11.46 10.78 -20.99
CA ARG A 111 11.53 9.79 -22.09
C ARG A 111 11.39 8.33 -21.64
N ARG A 112 11.61 8.01 -20.35
CA ARG A 112 11.51 6.61 -19.86
C ARG A 112 10.11 6.16 -19.45
N ARG A 113 9.13 7.08 -19.37
CA ARG A 113 7.74 6.73 -18.96
C ARG A 113 6.77 6.53 -20.13
N LEU A 114 7.16 6.93 -21.35
CA LEU A 114 6.38 6.72 -22.57
C LEU A 114 7.10 5.67 -23.43
N GLY A 115 6.99 4.41 -23.03
CA GLY A 115 7.59 3.29 -23.75
C GLY A 115 7.03 1.97 -23.25
N ASN A 116 6.17 1.37 -24.09
CA ASN A 116 5.52 0.06 -23.98
C ASN A 116 4.27 -0.04 -23.10
N ARG A 117 3.13 0.47 -23.61
CA ARG A 117 1.96 -0.35 -23.99
C ARG A 117 1.31 0.25 -25.23
#